data_AF-A0A4P7B9A0-F1
#
_entry.id   AF-A0A4P7B9A0-F1
#
_cell.length_a   1.000
_cell.length_b   1.000
_cell.length_c   1.000
_cell.angle_alpha   90.00
_cell.angle_beta   90.00
_cell.angle_gamma   90.00
#
_symmetry.space_group_name_H-M   'P 1'
#
loop_
_entity.id
_entity.type
_entity.pdbx_description
1 polymer ?
#
loop_
_entity_poly.entity_id
_entity_poly.type
_entity_poly.pdbx_seq_one_letter_code
_entity_poly.pdbx_strand_id
1 'polypeptide(L)'
;MDRRLIDYKPELELGSVPAATQKTRDEYGEMSFAAQLLEAQTPGALAVVLKDLVARGGPGAALAEPIVGVLQRAARMVFPLNATRAPGDLKRKAAAIFGMELEGLSPEDKEFELARRFVRLAVDAVARARSRAGQEPGRAVQLALLQAARKHAPGLLRQRARTAPMPQAASAGMWHRQENRIEVLDC
;
A
#
# COMPACT_ATOMS: atom_id res chain seq x y z
N MET A 1 22.68 -54.98 13.67
CA MET A 1 21.74 -53.84 13.69
C MET A 1 22.53 -52.55 13.62
N ASP A 2 22.66 -51.98 12.42
CA ASP A 2 23.43 -50.75 12.17
C ASP A 2 22.72 -49.52 12.76
N ARG A 3 23.27 -49.02 13.87
CA ARG A 3 22.88 -47.77 14.54
C ARG A 3 23.57 -46.55 13.91
N ARG A 4 23.53 -46.40 12.58
CA ARG A 4 24.18 -45.29 11.87
C ARG A 4 23.25 -44.15 11.44
N LEU A 5 22.02 -44.11 11.97
CA LEU A 5 21.00 -43.12 11.55
C LEU A 5 20.67 -42.02 12.59
N ILE A 6 21.43 -41.88 13.68
CA ILE A 6 21.08 -40.95 14.78
C ILE A 6 22.06 -39.76 14.92
N ASP A 7 23.12 -39.71 14.12
CA ASP A 7 24.12 -38.62 14.20
C ASP A 7 23.95 -37.55 13.12
N TYR A 8 22.73 -37.34 12.61
CA TYR A 8 22.43 -36.07 11.93
C TYR A 8 22.12 -35.01 12.98
N LYS A 9 23.18 -34.39 13.53
CA LYS A 9 23.09 -33.08 14.16
C LYS A 9 23.37 -32.05 13.08
N PRO A 10 22.35 -31.39 12.50
CA PRO A 10 22.60 -30.22 11.70
C PRO A 10 23.16 -29.16 12.64
N GLU A 11 24.47 -29.02 12.66
CA GLU A 11 25.16 -27.84 13.17
C GLU A 11 24.57 -26.67 12.36
N LEU A 12 23.59 -25.98 12.93
CA LEU A 12 23.04 -24.73 12.41
C LEU A 12 24.18 -23.71 12.51
N GLU A 13 25.08 -23.72 11.53
CA GLU A 13 25.89 -22.56 11.22
C GLU A 13 24.91 -21.41 10.91
N LEU A 14 24.60 -20.62 11.95
CA LEU A 14 23.91 -19.35 11.87
C LEU A 14 24.87 -18.31 11.24
N GLY A 15 25.44 -18.65 10.09
CA GLY A 15 25.97 -17.68 9.15
C GLY A 15 24.82 -16.82 8.63
N SER A 16 25.10 -15.55 8.35
CA SER A 16 24.14 -14.58 7.82
C SER A 16 23.16 -15.24 6.85
N VAL A 17 21.87 -15.25 7.20
CA VAL A 17 20.82 -15.87 6.37
C VAL A 17 20.97 -15.30 4.96
N PRO A 18 21.20 -16.11 3.92
CA PRO A 18 21.41 -15.58 2.58
C PRO A 18 20.20 -14.75 2.17
N ALA A 19 20.43 -13.66 1.43
CA ALA A 19 19.38 -12.71 1.04
C ALA A 19 18.18 -13.38 0.34
N ALA A 20 18.39 -14.53 -0.31
CA ALA A 20 17.33 -15.36 -0.87
C ALA A 20 16.35 -15.90 0.19
N THR A 21 16.83 -16.30 1.37
CA THR A 21 16.01 -16.79 2.50
C THR A 21 15.27 -15.66 3.22
N GLN A 22 15.83 -14.45 3.23
CA GLN A 22 15.12 -13.27 3.73
C GLN A 22 13.98 -12.88 2.78
N LYS A 23 14.25 -12.88 1.46
CA LYS A 23 13.25 -12.59 0.43
C LYS A 23 12.08 -13.59 0.48
N THR A 24 12.34 -14.88 0.62
CA THR A 24 11.26 -15.88 0.77
C THR A 24 10.49 -15.68 2.07
N ARG A 25 11.15 -15.43 3.21
CA ARG A 25 10.47 -15.12 4.49
C ARG A 25 9.60 -13.86 4.41
N ASP A 26 10.02 -12.87 3.64
CA ASP A 26 9.25 -11.65 3.39
C ASP A 26 8.08 -11.90 2.43
N GLU A 27 8.24 -12.77 1.43
CA GLU A 27 7.15 -13.25 0.57
C GLU A 27 6.10 -14.04 1.36
N TYR A 28 6.51 -14.95 2.25
CA TYR A 28 5.61 -15.63 3.18
C TYR A 28 4.91 -14.65 4.12
N GLY A 29 5.61 -13.62 4.59
CA GLY A 29 5.02 -12.53 5.36
C GLY A 29 3.95 -11.78 4.56
N GLU A 30 4.23 -11.44 3.30
CA GLU A 30 3.30 -10.76 2.41
C GLU A 30 2.01 -11.56 2.21
N MET A 31 2.14 -12.85 1.88
CA MET A 31 0.98 -13.72 1.66
C MET A 31 0.13 -13.86 2.93
N SER A 32 0.76 -14.03 4.09
CA SER A 32 0.08 -14.13 5.37
C SER A 32 -0.71 -12.86 5.70
N PHE A 33 -0.12 -11.68 5.54
CA PHE A 33 -0.83 -10.42 5.79
C PHE A 33 -1.95 -10.19 4.78
N ALA A 34 -1.76 -10.59 3.51
CA ALA A 34 -2.80 -10.47 2.50
C ALA A 34 -4.03 -11.32 2.87
N ALA A 35 -3.83 -12.56 3.32
CA ALA A 35 -4.90 -13.42 3.81
C ALA A 35 -5.63 -12.80 5.01
N GLN A 36 -4.88 -12.36 6.03
CA GLN A 36 -5.44 -11.72 7.22
C GLN A 36 -6.24 -10.45 6.90
N LEU A 37 -5.79 -9.66 5.91
CA LEU A 37 -6.53 -8.46 5.47
C LEU A 37 -7.89 -8.82 4.85
N LEU A 38 -7.98 -9.92 4.11
CA LEU A 38 -9.25 -10.39 3.53
C LEU A 38 -10.17 -11.00 4.59
N GLU A 39 -9.61 -11.67 5.60
CA GLU A 39 -10.35 -12.21 6.74
C GLU A 39 -10.87 -11.12 7.70
N ALA A 40 -10.26 -9.93 7.67
CA ALA A 40 -10.63 -8.79 8.50
C ALA A 40 -11.94 -8.13 8.07
N GLN A 41 -13.06 -8.81 8.33
CA GLN A 41 -14.43 -8.40 7.99
C GLN A 41 -15.01 -7.31 8.91
N THR A 42 -14.19 -6.69 9.76
CA THR A 42 -14.63 -5.57 10.61
C THR A 42 -13.56 -4.49 10.69
N PRO A 43 -13.95 -3.22 10.95
CA PRO A 43 -12.98 -2.15 11.16
C PRO A 43 -12.00 -2.42 12.30
N GLY A 44 -12.44 -3.14 13.34
CA GLY A 44 -11.60 -3.54 14.47
C GLY A 44 -10.57 -4.61 14.08
N ALA A 45 -11.01 -5.67 13.39
CA ALA A 45 -10.11 -6.70 12.89
C ALA A 45 -9.07 -6.13 11.93
N LEU A 46 -9.46 -5.22 11.03
CA LEU A 46 -8.52 -4.54 10.13
C LEU A 46 -7.46 -3.77 10.93
N ALA A 47 -7.86 -3.04 11.96
CA ALA A 47 -6.93 -2.26 12.77
C ALA A 47 -5.89 -3.16 13.48
N VAL A 48 -6.27 -4.37 13.91
CA VAL A 48 -5.35 -5.35 14.50
C VAL A 48 -4.31 -5.80 13.46
N VAL A 49 -4.76 -6.23 12.27
CA VAL A 49 -3.85 -6.66 11.19
C VAL A 49 -2.87 -5.55 10.80
N LEU A 50 -3.34 -4.30 10.73
CA LEU A 50 -2.49 -3.15 10.43
C LEU A 50 -1.49 -2.85 11.55
N LYS A 51 -1.88 -2.99 12.83
CA LYS A 51 -0.97 -2.84 13.97
C LYS A 51 0.14 -3.89 13.92
N ASP A 52 -0.20 -5.13 13.64
CA ASP A 52 0.78 -6.23 13.52
C ASP A 52 1.75 -6.00 12.35
N LEU A 53 1.24 -5.54 11.21
CA LEU A 53 2.06 -5.17 10.05
C LEU A 53 3.04 -4.04 10.39
N VAL A 54 2.57 -2.99 11.06
CA VAL A 54 3.41 -1.86 11.48
C VAL A 54 4.46 -2.33 12.49
N ALA A 55 4.07 -3.13 13.49
CA ALA A 55 4.96 -3.69 14.50
C ALA A 55 6.07 -4.55 13.88
N ARG A 56 5.74 -5.37 12.87
CA ARG A 56 6.72 -6.22 12.16
C ARG A 56 7.85 -5.42 11.53
N GLY A 57 7.59 -4.20 11.06
CA GLY A 57 8.64 -3.38 10.44
C GLY A 57 9.65 -2.78 11.43
N GLY A 58 9.61 -3.11 12.73
CA GLY A 58 10.57 -2.68 13.74
C GLY A 58 10.03 -1.71 14.81
N PRO A 59 10.88 -1.23 15.72
CA PRO A 59 10.48 -0.27 16.75
C PRO A 59 10.09 1.10 16.16
N GLY A 60 9.29 1.89 16.89
CA GLY A 60 8.88 3.23 16.45
C GLY A 60 7.50 3.66 16.96
N ALA A 61 7.29 3.59 18.29
CA ALA A 61 5.98 3.78 18.91
C ALA A 61 5.31 5.13 18.54
N ALA A 62 6.09 6.22 18.45
CA ALA A 62 5.57 7.55 18.11
C ALA A 62 4.96 7.63 16.70
N LEU A 63 5.41 6.79 15.76
CA LEU A 63 4.89 6.73 14.40
C LEU A 63 3.81 5.66 14.22
N ALA A 64 3.69 4.70 15.15
CA ALA A 64 2.84 3.54 14.98
C ALA A 64 1.36 3.92 14.79
N GLU A 65 0.79 4.70 15.71
CA GLU A 65 -0.61 5.14 15.63
C GLU A 65 -0.90 6.03 14.40
N PRO A 66 -0.08 7.06 14.09
CA PRO A 66 -0.23 7.82 12.85
C PRO A 66 -0.19 6.97 11.58
N ILE A 67 0.72 5.99 11.51
CA ILE A 67 0.81 5.06 10.37
C ILE A 67 -0.46 4.21 10.29
N VAL A 68 -0.89 3.58 11.38
CA VAL A 68 -2.09 2.73 11.41
C VAL A 68 -3.32 3.53 10.98
N GLY A 69 -3.54 4.73 11.51
CA GLY A 69 -4.70 5.56 11.15
C GLY A 69 -4.71 6.01 9.69
N VAL A 70 -3.54 6.23 9.08
CA VAL A 70 -3.42 6.53 7.65
C VAL A 70 -3.67 5.28 6.80
N LEU A 71 -3.07 4.14 7.16
CA LEU A 71 -3.26 2.87 6.45
C LEU A 71 -4.70 2.38 6.54
N GLN A 72 -5.38 2.58 7.67
CA GLN A 72 -6.78 2.19 7.84
C GLN A 72 -7.70 2.99 6.92
N ARG A 73 -7.46 4.30 6.77
CA ARG A 73 -8.17 5.14 5.79
C ARG A 73 -7.90 4.69 4.35
N ALA A 74 -6.66 4.35 4.02
CA ALA A 74 -6.30 3.83 2.70
C ALA A 74 -6.98 2.48 2.42
N ALA A 75 -6.95 1.56 3.38
CA ALA A 75 -7.57 0.24 3.28
C ALA A 75 -9.07 0.35 3.03
N ARG A 76 -9.77 1.27 3.70
CA ARG A 76 -11.22 1.51 3.50
C ARG A 76 -11.61 1.98 2.10
N MET A 77 -10.68 2.57 1.34
CA MET A 77 -10.92 2.96 -0.05
C MET A 77 -10.77 1.77 -1.02
N VAL A 78 -10.09 0.71 -0.57
CA VAL A 78 -9.66 -0.42 -1.40
C VAL A 78 -10.47 -1.68 -1.08
N PHE A 79 -10.65 -1.97 0.20
CA PHE A 79 -11.37 -3.12 0.73
C PHE A 79 -12.71 -2.65 1.32
N PRO A 80 -13.83 -3.25 0.90
CA PRO A 80 -15.09 -3.04 1.57
C PRO A 80 -15.13 -3.83 2.87
N LEU A 81 -14.99 -3.13 3.99
CA LEU A 81 -14.95 -3.78 5.31
C LEU A 81 -16.26 -4.44 5.74
N ASN A 82 -17.35 -4.29 4.98
CA ASN A 82 -18.68 -4.80 5.31
C ASN A 82 -19.40 -5.47 4.12
N ALA A 83 -18.70 -5.89 3.06
CA ALA A 83 -19.39 -6.37 1.86
C ALA A 83 -19.22 -7.88 1.66
N THR A 84 -20.32 -8.59 1.86
CA THR A 84 -20.63 -9.92 1.28
C THR A 84 -20.58 -9.97 -0.26
N ARG A 85 -20.10 -8.90 -0.91
CA ARG A 85 -19.67 -8.76 -2.32
C ARG A 85 -19.22 -7.31 -2.49
N ALA A 86 -17.92 -7.07 -2.64
CA ALA A 86 -17.47 -5.78 -3.15
C ALA A 86 -18.24 -5.48 -4.45
N PRO A 87 -18.94 -4.34 -4.58
CA PRO A 87 -19.54 -3.98 -5.87
C PRO A 87 -18.47 -4.04 -6.95
N GLY A 88 -18.79 -4.55 -8.15
CA GLY A 88 -17.81 -4.67 -9.25
C GLY A 88 -17.08 -3.36 -9.56
N ASP A 89 -17.75 -2.23 -9.31
CA ASP A 89 -17.19 -0.88 -9.39
C ASP A 89 -16.05 -0.60 -8.41
N LEU A 90 -16.11 -1.15 -7.19
CA LEU A 90 -15.06 -0.98 -6.20
C LEU A 90 -13.80 -1.77 -6.59
N LYS A 91 -13.96 -2.99 -7.10
CA LYS A 91 -12.84 -3.79 -7.62
C LYS A 91 -12.15 -3.11 -8.80
N ARG A 92 -12.93 -2.54 -9.73
CA ARG A 92 -12.39 -1.74 -10.85
C ARG A 92 -11.64 -0.50 -10.37
N LYS A 93 -12.21 0.24 -9.41
CA LYS A 93 -11.55 1.42 -8.81
C LYS A 93 -10.26 1.05 -8.10
N ALA A 94 -10.26 -0.05 -7.34
CA ALA A 94 -9.07 -0.54 -6.66
C ALA A 94 -7.98 -0.96 -7.66
N ALA A 95 -8.32 -1.71 -8.72
CA ALA A 95 -7.38 -2.05 -9.79
C ALA A 95 -6.76 -0.80 -10.43
N ALA A 96 -7.58 0.23 -10.72
CA ALA A 96 -7.10 1.50 -11.25
C ALA A 96 -6.19 2.28 -10.28
N ILE A 97 -6.48 2.24 -8.97
CA ILE A 97 -5.63 2.82 -7.93
C ILE A 97 -4.24 2.19 -7.94
N PHE A 98 -4.17 0.86 -8.07
CA PHE A 98 -2.93 0.11 -8.07
C PHE A 98 -2.26 -0.04 -9.44
N GLY A 99 -2.94 0.38 -10.52
CA GLY A 99 -2.46 0.22 -11.89
C GLY A 99 -2.35 -1.26 -12.28
N MET A 100 -3.30 -2.08 -11.82
CA MET A 100 -3.30 -3.53 -12.06
C MET A 100 -4.29 -3.90 -13.16
N GLU A 101 -3.87 -4.85 -14.00
CA GLU A 101 -4.74 -5.53 -14.95
C GLU A 101 -5.21 -6.83 -14.31
N LEU A 102 -6.47 -6.83 -13.85
CA LEU A 102 -7.09 -7.96 -13.16
C LEU A 102 -8.03 -8.74 -14.08
N GLU A 103 -7.77 -8.72 -15.38
CA GLU A 103 -8.55 -9.44 -16.39
C GLU A 103 -8.21 -10.93 -16.35
N GLY A 104 -9.16 -11.80 -16.71
CA GLY A 104 -8.95 -13.25 -16.74
C GLY A 104 -8.84 -13.98 -15.39
N LEU A 105 -8.61 -13.27 -14.27
CA LEU A 105 -8.57 -13.86 -12.92
C LEU A 105 -9.97 -14.18 -12.35
N SER A 106 -10.04 -15.13 -11.44
CA SER A 106 -11.25 -15.38 -10.63
C SER A 106 -11.55 -14.20 -9.69
N PRO A 107 -12.80 -13.96 -9.27
CA PRO A 107 -13.13 -12.90 -8.33
C PRO A 107 -12.31 -12.92 -7.03
N GLU A 108 -11.97 -14.11 -6.55
CA GLU A 108 -11.20 -14.38 -5.34
C GLU A 108 -9.71 -14.07 -5.54
N ASP A 109 -9.13 -14.51 -6.65
CA ASP A 109 -7.72 -14.22 -6.99
C ASP A 109 -7.48 -12.71 -7.15
N LYS A 110 -8.46 -11.99 -7.71
CA LYS A 110 -8.40 -10.52 -7.82
C LYS A 110 -8.33 -9.84 -6.46
N GLU A 111 -9.09 -10.33 -5.49
CA GLU A 111 -9.10 -9.78 -4.13
C GLU A 111 -7.78 -10.07 -3.42
N PHE A 112 -7.23 -11.27 -3.61
CA PHE A 112 -5.95 -11.65 -3.04
C PHE A 112 -4.78 -10.85 -3.61
N GLU A 113 -4.70 -10.69 -4.94
CA GLU A 113 -3.66 -9.86 -5.57
C GLU A 113 -3.76 -8.39 -5.14
N LEU A 114 -4.98 -7.88 -4.98
CA LEU A 114 -5.21 -6.55 -4.42
C LEU A 114 -4.71 -6.44 -2.97
N ALA A 115 -5.00 -7.44 -2.13
CA ALA A 115 -4.52 -7.52 -0.76
C ALA A 115 -2.98 -7.53 -0.70
N ARG A 116 -2.33 -8.38 -1.50
CA ARG A 116 -0.87 -8.43 -1.62
C ARG A 116 -0.27 -7.09 -2.04
N ARG A 117 -0.86 -6.43 -3.03
CA ARG A 117 -0.39 -5.13 -3.50
C ARG A 117 -0.53 -4.05 -2.43
N PHE A 118 -1.61 -4.09 -1.64
CA PHE A 118 -1.78 -3.21 -0.49
C PHE A 118 -0.73 -3.49 0.60
N VAL A 119 -0.42 -4.75 0.92
CA VAL A 119 0.63 -5.09 1.89
C VAL A 119 1.98 -4.52 1.45
N ARG A 120 2.34 -4.63 0.16
CA ARG A 120 3.57 -4.05 -0.39
C ARG A 120 3.61 -2.53 -0.22
N LEU A 121 2.49 -1.85 -0.50
CA LEU A 121 2.34 -0.41 -0.26
C LEU A 121 2.57 -0.07 1.22
N ALA A 122 1.93 -0.81 2.13
CA ALA A 122 1.99 -0.58 3.56
C ALA A 122 3.40 -0.80 4.12
N VAL A 123 4.07 -1.88 3.74
CA VAL A 123 5.45 -2.20 4.14
C VAL A 123 6.42 -1.11 3.68
N ASP A 124 6.33 -0.67 2.41
CA ASP A 124 7.19 0.41 1.90
C ASP A 124 6.88 1.75 2.61
N ALA A 125 5.61 2.06 2.86
CA ALA A 125 5.22 3.26 3.61
C ALA A 125 5.76 3.24 5.05
N VAL A 126 5.69 2.09 5.72
CA VAL A 126 6.22 1.88 7.08
C VAL A 126 7.74 2.09 7.11
N ALA A 127 8.47 1.45 6.19
CA ALA A 127 9.93 1.58 6.10
C ALA A 127 10.35 3.05 5.87
N ARG A 128 9.67 3.74 4.95
CA ARG A 128 9.93 5.16 4.64
C ARG A 128 9.53 6.12 5.76
N ALA A 129 8.50 5.80 6.54
CA ALA A 129 8.10 6.64 7.67
C ALA A 129 9.15 6.53 8.78
N ARG A 130 9.64 5.32 9.07
CA ARG A 130 10.69 5.08 10.05
C ARG A 130 12.02 5.73 9.67
N SER A 131 12.38 5.75 8.40
CA SER A 131 13.58 6.48 7.93
C SER A 131 13.48 8.00 8.10
N ARG A 132 12.34 8.52 8.58
CA ARG A 132 12.06 9.95 8.82
C ARG A 132 11.81 10.26 10.30
N ALA A 133 12.28 9.42 11.22
CA ALA A 133 12.01 9.49 12.66
C ALA A 133 12.43 10.78 13.40
N GLY A 134 12.92 11.82 12.72
CA GLY A 134 13.19 13.16 13.28
C GLY A 134 12.26 14.26 12.75
N GLN A 135 11.29 13.94 11.90
CA GLN A 135 10.30 14.89 11.40
C GLN A 135 9.03 14.84 12.26
N GLU A 136 8.17 15.86 12.13
CA GLU A 136 6.82 15.81 12.71
C GLU A 136 6.11 14.52 12.26
N PRO A 137 5.57 13.70 13.19
CA PRO A 137 5.03 12.37 12.89
C PRO A 137 4.01 12.34 11.74
N GLY A 138 3.05 13.27 11.73
CA GLY A 138 2.04 13.37 10.69
C GLY A 138 2.65 13.60 9.30
N ARG A 139 3.57 14.56 9.21
CA ARG A 139 4.30 14.88 7.97
C ARG A 139 5.18 13.72 7.51
N ALA A 140 5.88 13.05 8.43
CA ALA A 140 6.72 11.89 8.12
C ALA A 140 5.91 10.77 7.46
N VAL A 141 4.76 10.43 8.06
CA VAL A 141 3.85 9.40 7.55
C VAL A 141 3.23 9.81 6.22
N GLN A 142 2.80 11.06 6.08
CA GLN A 142 2.19 11.54 4.84
C GLN A 142 3.17 11.48 3.66
N LEU A 143 4.42 11.93 3.85
CA LEU A 143 5.45 11.88 2.82
C LEU A 143 5.84 10.44 2.49
N ALA A 144 5.93 9.58 3.50
CA ALA A 144 6.23 8.16 3.33
C ALA A 144 5.15 7.45 2.50
N LEU A 145 3.88 7.66 2.83
CA LEU A 145 2.77 7.10 2.06
C LEU A 145 2.75 7.62 0.62
N LEU A 146 3.00 8.92 0.41
CA LEU A 146 3.05 9.51 -0.93
C LEU A 146 4.14 8.84 -1.79
N GLN A 147 5.32 8.61 -1.21
CA GLN A 147 6.42 7.94 -1.91
C GLN A 147 6.12 6.48 -2.21
N ALA A 148 5.56 5.74 -1.24
CA ALA A 148 5.15 4.36 -1.45
C ALA A 148 4.03 4.25 -2.50
N ALA A 149 3.07 5.19 -2.50
CA ALA A 149 1.98 5.24 -3.47
C ALA A 149 2.47 5.46 -4.90
N ARG A 150 3.52 6.26 -5.13
CA ARG A 150 4.12 6.39 -6.48
C ARG A 150 4.54 5.05 -7.07
N LYS A 151 5.06 4.15 -6.24
CA LYS A 151 5.57 2.84 -6.64
C LYS A 151 4.45 1.79 -6.72
N HIS A 152 3.60 1.74 -5.70
CA HIS A 152 2.65 0.65 -5.53
C HIS A 152 1.23 0.99 -5.98
N ALA A 153 0.81 2.25 -5.84
CA ALA A 153 -0.56 2.72 -6.07
C ALA A 153 -0.62 4.05 -6.84
N PRO A 154 -0.10 4.12 -8.09
CA PRO A 154 0.04 5.37 -8.83
C PRO A 154 -1.31 6.04 -9.16
N GLY A 155 -2.38 5.27 -9.28
CA GLY A 155 -3.73 5.78 -9.51
C GLY A 155 -4.28 6.61 -8.34
N LEU A 156 -3.82 6.35 -7.11
CA LEU A 156 -4.18 7.14 -5.93
C LEU A 156 -3.78 8.61 -6.08
N LEU A 157 -2.60 8.85 -6.68
CA LEU A 157 -2.07 10.19 -6.91
C LEU A 157 -2.82 10.90 -8.03
N ARG A 158 -3.23 10.17 -9.07
CA ARG A 158 -4.04 10.70 -10.18
C ARG A 158 -5.42 11.12 -9.70
N GLN A 159 -6.05 10.33 -8.83
CA GLN A 159 -7.35 10.67 -8.27
C GLN A 159 -7.27 11.92 -7.40
N ARG A 160 -6.24 12.04 -6.56
CA ARG A 160 -6.00 13.25 -5.75
C ARG A 160 -5.76 14.49 -6.60
N ALA A 161 -5.04 14.37 -7.71
CA ALA A 161 -4.84 15.49 -8.65
C ALA A 161 -6.15 15.93 -9.33
N ARG A 162 -7.10 15.01 -9.55
CA ARG A 162 -8.42 15.30 -10.13
C ARG A 162 -9.41 15.90 -9.13
N THR A 163 -9.31 15.53 -7.84
CA THR A 163 -10.21 16.00 -6.78
C THR A 163 -9.67 17.19 -6.00
N ALA A 164 -8.37 17.49 -6.10
CA ALA A 164 -7.83 18.72 -5.57
C ALA A 164 -8.57 19.87 -6.26
N PRO A 165 -9.13 20.85 -5.52
CA PRO A 165 -9.62 22.06 -6.15
C PRO A 165 -8.45 22.59 -6.99
N MET A 166 -8.65 22.65 -8.31
CA MET A 166 -7.70 23.38 -9.14
C MET A 166 -7.55 24.74 -8.47
N PRO A 167 -6.33 25.26 -8.26
CA PRO A 167 -6.21 26.68 -7.99
C PRO A 167 -6.98 27.34 -9.13
N GLN A 168 -8.08 28.03 -8.80
CA GLN A 168 -8.74 28.90 -9.76
C GLN A 168 -7.61 29.72 -10.31
N ALA A 169 -7.30 29.52 -11.59
CA ALA A 169 -6.20 30.21 -12.23
C ALA A 169 -6.48 31.69 -11.95
N ALA A 170 -5.69 32.28 -11.06
CA ALA A 170 -5.72 33.69 -10.83
C ALA A 170 -5.32 34.28 -12.18
N SER A 171 -6.32 34.73 -12.93
CA SER A 171 -6.22 35.57 -14.13
C SER A 171 -5.02 35.26 -15.03
N ALA A 172 -4.85 34.01 -15.44
CA ALA A 172 -3.96 33.72 -16.56
C ALA A 172 -4.81 33.90 -17.83
N GLY A 173 -4.55 35.00 -18.55
CA GLY A 173 -5.33 35.51 -19.69
C GLY A 173 -5.97 34.43 -20.55
N MET A 174 -7.23 34.63 -20.90
CA MET A 174 -8.01 33.66 -21.67
C MET A 174 -7.50 33.66 -23.11
N TRP A 175 -6.82 32.59 -23.52
CA TRP A 175 -6.27 32.48 -24.87
C TRP A 175 -7.36 31.97 -25.82
N HIS A 176 -7.82 32.83 -26.73
CA HIS A 176 -8.78 32.45 -27.77
C HIS A 176 -8.04 32.26 -29.09
N ARG A 177 -8.18 31.07 -29.71
CA ARG A 177 -7.58 30.78 -31.02
C ARG A 177 -8.64 30.94 -32.10
N GLN A 178 -8.52 31.98 -32.92
CA GLN A 178 -9.38 32.19 -34.08
C GLN A 178 -8.59 31.89 -35.35
N GLU A 179 -8.91 30.75 -35.95
CA GLU A 179 -8.42 30.18 -37.23
C GLU A 179 -6.88 30.07 -37.37
N ASN A 180 -6.15 31.18 -37.44
CA ASN A 180 -4.68 31.23 -37.52
C ASN A 180 -4.03 32.27 -36.58
N ARG A 181 -4.77 32.81 -35.61
CA ARG A 181 -4.27 33.79 -34.63
C ARG A 181 -4.65 33.39 -33.21
N ILE A 182 -3.73 33.60 -32.28
CA ILE A 182 -3.94 33.41 -30.85
C ILE A 182 -4.04 34.80 -30.22
N GLU A 183 -5.17 35.07 -29.56
CA GLU A 183 -5.43 36.34 -28.87
C GLU A 183 -5.48 36.11 -27.36
N VAL A 184 -4.75 36.93 -26.60
CA VAL A 184 -4.80 36.95 -25.13
C VAL A 184 -5.88 37.94 -24.73
N LEU A 185 -6.94 37.45 -24.10
CA LEU A 185 -7.90 38.29 -23.41
C LEU A 185 -7.42 38.45 -21.96
N ASP A 186 -6.74 39.57 -21.69
CA ASP A 186 -6.53 40.07 -20.32
C ASP A 186 -7.82 40.79 -19.88
N CYS A 187 -8.22 40.58 -18.62
CA CYS A 187 -9.39 41.23 -18.01
C CYS A 187 -9.01 42.58 -17.40
#